data_AF-T0CZ07-F1
#
_entry.id   AF-T0CZ07-F1
#
_cell.length_a   1.000
_cell.length_b   1.000
_cell.length_c   1.000
_cell.angle_alpha   90.00
_cell.angle_beta   90.00
_cell.angle_gamma   90.00
#
_symmetry.space_group_name_H-M   'P 1'
#
loop_
_entity.id
_entity.type
_entity.pdbx_description
1 polymer ?
#
loop_
_entity_poly.entity_id
_entity_poly.type
_entity_poly.pdbx_seq_one_letter_code
_entity_poly.pdbx_strand_id
1 'polypeptide(L)'
;MHEHIDIAIRKSIRTAALIDGFWARWLVHGMNPEILSSVRERLTTLESWTDNWEAIAYQTAVEAQNLRRQKSFHEAEHTFRLAALYYNLAQWIFPENCPDKRRLYQLVKEAFRSADDTSPIETRYDEIHLDDGICVGRIRIPKHPVGCIVIINPIDSSKEELFLYEQDFLEANFAVVSFDGPGQGDSYIFHDIKATETNWRQFVDRLIEYAASAFPSLPLFLFGTSFGASWVVYGSCDDRISKSVAVSPAFDRGQMSMPDYFNVRMDCIHGEGPDPFPNFAELNYKNPVFLFHGGKDQMVKHSDIYWLYDMLPSGKQMIEYPDEMHCCNYKLGEIRKLAIQWYNAKD
;
A
#
# COMPACT_ATOMS: atom_id res chain seq x y z
N MET A 1 22.32 -14.34 7.70
CA MET A 1 21.36 -13.27 7.33
C MET A 1 21.91 -12.40 6.21
N HIS A 2 23.06 -11.70 6.37
CA HIS A 2 23.62 -10.84 5.31
C HIS A 2 23.82 -11.49 3.93
N GLU A 3 24.33 -12.72 3.86
CA GLU A 3 24.49 -13.42 2.56
C GLU A 3 23.14 -13.66 1.84
N HIS A 4 22.07 -13.95 2.60
CA HIS A 4 20.72 -14.11 2.03
C HIS A 4 20.15 -12.78 1.52
N ILE A 5 20.47 -11.67 2.21
CA ILE A 5 20.05 -10.31 1.82
C ILE A 5 20.74 -9.91 0.52
N ASP A 6 22.05 -10.12 0.39
CA ASP A 6 22.79 -9.84 -0.84
C ASP A 6 22.27 -10.64 -2.03
N ILE A 7 21.95 -11.92 -1.82
CA ILE A 7 21.34 -12.78 -2.84
C ILE A 7 19.96 -12.25 -3.23
N ALA A 8 19.13 -11.86 -2.27
CA ALA A 8 17.80 -11.29 -2.53
C ALA A 8 17.88 -10.01 -3.35
N ILE A 9 18.78 -9.08 -3.00
CA ILE A 9 19.03 -7.84 -3.75
C ILE A 9 19.43 -8.17 -5.20
N ARG A 10 20.39 -9.07 -5.41
CA ARG A 10 20.81 -9.47 -6.78
C ARG A 10 19.67 -10.12 -7.56
N LYS A 11 18.83 -10.94 -6.91
CA LYS A 11 17.64 -11.55 -7.53
C LYS A 11 16.60 -10.51 -7.88
N SER A 12 16.34 -9.52 -7.03
CA SER A 12 15.45 -8.39 -7.31
C SER A 12 15.91 -7.62 -8.55
N ILE A 13 17.19 -7.23 -8.60
CA ILE A 13 17.76 -6.50 -9.74
C ILE A 13 17.63 -7.30 -11.04
N ARG A 14 17.97 -8.59 -11.01
CA ARG A 14 17.80 -9.48 -12.18
C ARG A 14 16.35 -9.61 -12.61
N THR A 15 15.42 -9.71 -11.66
CA THR A 15 13.98 -9.81 -11.93
C THR A 15 13.48 -8.52 -12.58
N ALA A 16 13.86 -7.36 -12.02
CA ALA A 16 13.53 -6.04 -12.58
C ALA A 16 14.09 -5.85 -14.00
N ALA A 17 15.26 -6.41 -14.31
CA ALA A 17 15.80 -6.39 -15.66
C ALA A 17 14.99 -7.28 -16.62
N LEU A 18 14.67 -8.53 -16.23
CA LEU A 18 14.17 -9.57 -17.13
C LEU A 18 12.66 -9.71 -17.21
N ILE A 19 11.92 -9.26 -16.19
CA ILE A 19 10.48 -9.55 -16.03
C ILE A 19 9.69 -8.24 -16.02
N ASP A 20 8.94 -7.97 -17.08
CA ASP A 20 8.11 -6.75 -17.18
C ASP A 20 7.07 -6.65 -16.06
N GLY A 21 6.55 -7.80 -15.60
CA GLY A 21 5.60 -7.87 -14.50
C GLY A 21 6.11 -7.27 -13.18
N PHE A 22 7.43 -7.19 -12.97
CA PHE A 22 8.01 -6.51 -11.81
C PHE A 22 7.61 -5.03 -11.76
N TRP A 23 7.56 -4.38 -12.93
CA TRP A 23 7.30 -2.95 -13.05
C TRP A 23 5.80 -2.60 -13.03
N ALA A 24 4.92 -3.58 -13.19
CA ALA A 24 3.46 -3.34 -13.27
C ALA A 24 2.93 -2.57 -12.05
N ARG A 25 3.35 -2.95 -10.83
CA ARG A 25 3.02 -2.25 -9.57
C ARG A 25 3.44 -0.78 -9.61
N TRP A 26 4.69 -0.53 -10.00
CA TRP A 26 5.23 0.83 -9.98
C TRP A 26 4.58 1.73 -11.03
N LEU A 27 4.31 1.19 -12.22
CA LEU A 27 3.60 1.89 -13.29
C LEU A 27 2.19 2.29 -12.86
N VAL A 28 1.43 1.38 -12.24
CA VAL A 28 0.08 1.72 -11.76
C VAL A 28 0.07 2.61 -10.51
N HIS A 29 1.21 2.71 -9.80
CA HIS A 29 1.40 3.66 -8.70
C HIS A 29 1.87 5.05 -9.16
N GLY A 30 2.13 5.23 -10.47
CA GLY A 30 2.39 6.54 -11.07
C GLY A 30 3.76 6.71 -11.72
N MET A 31 4.62 5.70 -11.71
CA MET A 31 5.90 5.74 -12.41
C MET A 31 5.70 6.08 -13.90
N ASN A 32 6.48 7.03 -14.41
CA ASN A 32 6.47 7.35 -15.83
C ASN A 32 7.16 6.21 -16.64
N PRO A 33 6.47 5.59 -17.63
CA PRO A 33 7.05 4.54 -18.47
C PRO A 33 8.30 4.99 -19.25
N GLU A 34 8.39 6.26 -19.63
CA GLU A 34 9.54 6.82 -20.35
C GLU A 34 10.76 6.89 -19.45
N ILE A 35 10.57 7.26 -18.17
CA ILE A 35 11.65 7.25 -17.17
C ILE A 35 12.15 5.82 -16.97
N LEU A 36 11.25 4.85 -16.79
CA LEU A 36 11.62 3.44 -16.67
C LEU A 36 12.43 2.98 -17.89
N SER A 37 11.94 3.25 -19.10
CA SER A 37 12.62 2.90 -20.35
C SER A 37 14.01 3.52 -20.44
N SER A 38 14.17 4.75 -19.93
CA SER A 38 15.45 5.46 -19.95
C SER A 38 16.50 4.89 -19.01
N VAL A 39 16.13 4.17 -17.93
CA VAL A 39 17.07 3.72 -16.90
C VAL A 39 17.21 2.21 -16.78
N ARG A 40 16.21 1.43 -17.20
CA ARG A 40 16.11 0.00 -16.91
C ARG A 40 17.38 -0.80 -17.25
N GLU A 41 17.99 -0.54 -18.40
CA GLU A 41 19.21 -1.24 -18.83
C GLU A 41 20.44 -0.96 -17.95
N ARG A 42 20.46 0.15 -17.22
CA ARG A 42 21.56 0.54 -16.33
C ARG A 42 21.43 -0.05 -14.92
N LEU A 43 20.24 -0.47 -14.51
CA LEU A 43 19.94 -1.01 -13.19
C LEU A 43 20.51 -2.44 -13.04
N THR A 44 21.82 -2.55 -12.89
CA THR A 44 22.56 -3.83 -12.94
C THR A 44 23.24 -4.18 -11.61
N THR A 45 23.45 -3.19 -10.75
CA THR A 45 24.03 -3.29 -9.41
C THR A 45 23.20 -2.53 -8.39
N LEU A 46 23.39 -2.81 -7.09
CA LEU A 46 22.74 -2.07 -6.00
C LEU A 46 23.05 -0.56 -6.08
N GLU A 47 24.31 -0.20 -6.31
CA GLU A 47 24.74 1.18 -6.49
C GLU A 47 24.04 1.85 -7.69
N SER A 48 24.03 1.18 -8.86
CA SER A 48 23.32 1.73 -10.02
C SER A 48 21.81 1.88 -9.77
N TRP A 49 21.23 1.02 -8.94
CA TRP A 49 19.83 1.12 -8.55
C TRP A 49 19.58 2.36 -7.70
N THR A 50 20.30 2.49 -6.58
CA THR A 50 20.11 3.60 -5.65
C THR A 50 20.43 4.92 -6.31
N ASP A 51 21.55 5.03 -7.03
CA ASP A 51 22.02 6.29 -7.59
C ASP A 51 21.09 6.81 -8.70
N ASN A 52 20.62 5.93 -9.59
CA ASN A 52 19.72 6.37 -10.68
C ASN A 52 18.37 6.80 -10.13
N TRP A 53 17.76 6.01 -9.22
CA TRP A 53 16.44 6.36 -8.67
C TRP A 53 16.50 7.58 -7.76
N GLU A 54 17.54 7.73 -6.95
CA GLU A 54 17.75 8.92 -6.13
C GLU A 54 17.98 10.17 -6.99
N ALA A 55 18.79 10.08 -8.05
CA ALA A 55 19.01 11.21 -8.96
C ALA A 55 17.73 11.64 -9.69
N ILE A 56 16.92 10.68 -10.15
CA ILE A 56 15.61 10.96 -10.75
C ILE A 56 14.70 11.64 -9.73
N ALA A 57 14.57 11.07 -8.54
CA ALA A 57 13.74 11.61 -7.46
C ALA A 57 14.12 13.05 -7.11
N TYR A 58 15.43 13.32 -7.00
CA TYR A 58 15.95 14.66 -6.75
C TYR A 58 15.55 15.65 -7.85
N GLN A 59 15.76 15.29 -9.13
CA GLN A 59 15.40 16.17 -10.25
C GLN A 59 13.89 16.41 -10.32
N THR A 60 13.08 15.37 -10.09
CA THR A 60 11.62 15.50 -10.00
C THR A 60 11.21 16.43 -8.85
N ALA A 61 11.86 16.37 -7.68
CA ALA A 61 11.58 17.29 -6.57
C ALA A 61 11.97 18.74 -6.91
N VAL A 62 13.07 18.96 -7.64
CA VAL A 62 13.46 20.29 -8.13
C VAL A 62 12.44 20.84 -9.11
N GLU A 63 11.92 20.01 -10.02
CA GLU A 63 10.84 20.38 -10.94
C GLU A 63 9.56 20.76 -10.17
N ALA A 64 9.15 19.94 -9.20
CA ALA A 64 7.99 20.22 -8.34
C ALA A 64 8.14 21.57 -7.61
N GLN A 65 9.35 21.87 -7.11
CA GLN A 65 9.65 23.13 -6.46
C GLN A 65 9.53 24.33 -7.42
N ASN A 66 9.91 24.16 -8.70
CA ASN A 66 9.76 25.20 -9.72
C ASN A 66 8.30 25.42 -10.09
N LEU A 67 7.52 24.35 -10.27
CA LEU A 67 6.07 24.43 -10.49
C LEU A 67 5.37 25.16 -9.32
N ARG A 68 5.76 24.84 -8.09
CA ARG A 68 5.24 25.52 -6.88
C ARG A 68 5.54 27.02 -6.88
N ARG A 69 6.76 27.42 -7.27
CA ARG A 69 7.15 28.85 -7.40
C ARG A 69 6.35 29.57 -8.49
N GLN A 70 5.99 28.85 -9.54
CA GLN A 70 5.13 29.33 -10.63
C GLN A 70 3.63 29.34 -10.26
N LYS A 71 3.27 28.91 -9.04
CA LYS A 71 1.89 28.77 -8.54
C LYS A 71 1.05 27.71 -9.27
N SER A 72 1.70 26.78 -9.96
CA SER A 72 1.10 25.57 -10.52
C SER A 72 0.99 24.51 -9.41
N PHE A 73 0.15 24.78 -8.40
CA PHE A 73 0.14 23.99 -7.15
C PHE A 73 -0.30 22.54 -7.35
N HIS A 74 -1.28 22.29 -8.23
CA HIS A 74 -1.75 20.94 -8.50
C HIS A 74 -0.66 20.08 -9.16
N GLU A 75 -0.03 20.62 -10.20
CA GLU A 75 1.10 19.96 -10.88
C GLU A 75 2.29 19.78 -9.93
N ALA A 76 2.58 20.78 -9.09
CA ALA A 76 3.65 20.71 -8.11
C ALA A 76 3.40 19.62 -7.05
N GLU A 77 2.19 19.53 -6.49
CA GLU A 77 1.80 18.47 -5.55
C GLU A 77 2.01 17.10 -6.19
N HIS A 78 1.46 16.88 -7.38
CA HIS A 78 1.60 15.60 -8.08
C HIS A 78 3.07 15.25 -8.35
N THR A 79 3.87 16.24 -8.78
CA THR A 79 5.29 16.04 -9.06
C THR A 79 6.10 15.73 -7.79
N PHE A 80 5.77 16.34 -6.65
CA PHE A 80 6.39 15.96 -5.36
C PHE A 80 6.05 14.51 -4.96
N ARG A 81 4.82 14.04 -5.21
CA ARG A 81 4.44 12.64 -4.96
C ARG A 81 5.19 11.67 -5.86
N LEU A 82 5.42 12.04 -7.13
CA LEU A 82 6.27 11.26 -8.03
C LEU A 82 7.73 11.20 -7.54
N ALA A 83 8.29 12.32 -7.08
CA ALA A 83 9.63 12.34 -6.49
C ALA A 83 9.71 11.37 -5.29
N ALA A 84 8.70 11.39 -4.42
CA ALA A 84 8.63 10.46 -3.30
C ALA A 84 8.49 8.99 -3.74
N LEU A 85 7.71 8.68 -4.79
CA LEU A 85 7.62 7.34 -5.35
C LEU A 85 8.99 6.85 -5.84
N TYR A 86 9.79 7.71 -6.46
CA TYR A 86 11.13 7.37 -6.92
C TYR A 86 12.12 7.19 -5.76
N TYR A 87 12.08 8.01 -4.71
CA TYR A 87 12.82 7.74 -3.48
C TYR A 87 12.37 6.43 -2.82
N ASN A 88 11.08 6.12 -2.86
CA ASN A 88 10.53 4.89 -2.30
C ASN A 88 11.06 3.67 -3.06
N LEU A 89 11.14 3.76 -4.38
CA LEU A 89 11.75 2.73 -5.21
C LEU A 89 13.25 2.56 -4.95
N ALA A 90 13.97 3.66 -4.70
CA ALA A 90 15.38 3.62 -4.32
C ALA A 90 15.59 2.86 -3.01
N GLN A 91 14.79 3.13 -1.97
CA GLN A 91 14.90 2.43 -0.68
C GLN A 91 14.35 0.99 -0.75
N TRP A 92 13.33 0.75 -1.59
CA TRP A 92 12.61 -0.52 -1.62
C TRP A 92 13.56 -1.69 -1.87
N ILE A 93 14.64 -1.52 -2.63
CA ILE A 93 15.59 -2.60 -2.92
C ILE A 93 16.19 -3.24 -1.65
N PHE A 94 16.28 -2.50 -0.54
CA PHE A 94 16.78 -3.01 0.73
C PHE A 94 15.70 -3.79 1.47
N PRO A 95 15.88 -5.12 1.71
CA PRO A 95 14.94 -5.90 2.50
C PRO A 95 14.96 -5.47 3.97
N GLU A 96 16.16 -5.37 4.57
CA GLU A 96 16.37 -5.04 5.97
C GLU A 96 16.37 -3.55 6.28
N ASN A 97 16.19 -3.20 7.55
CA ASN A 97 16.25 -1.84 8.07
C ASN A 97 17.70 -1.34 8.24
N CYS A 98 18.40 -1.10 7.14
CA CYS A 98 19.77 -0.56 7.12
C CYS A 98 19.82 0.99 7.11
N PRO A 99 20.98 1.61 7.38
CA PRO A 99 21.14 3.07 7.33
C PRO A 99 20.72 3.70 5.99
N ASP A 100 21.03 3.05 4.86
CA ASP A 100 20.68 3.56 3.54
C ASP A 100 19.16 3.56 3.31
N LYS A 101 18.47 2.50 3.75
CA LYS A 101 17.00 2.42 3.73
C LYS A 101 16.38 3.55 4.55
N ARG A 102 16.87 3.79 5.78
CA ARG A 102 16.41 4.88 6.65
C ARG A 102 16.62 6.25 6.00
N ARG A 103 17.80 6.51 5.43
CA ARG A 103 18.14 7.77 4.76
C ARG A 103 17.22 8.03 3.57
N LEU A 104 17.06 7.05 2.68
CA LEU A 104 16.22 7.19 1.50
C LEU A 104 14.74 7.31 1.86
N TYR A 105 14.26 6.57 2.86
CA TYR A 105 12.87 6.69 3.32
C TYR A 105 12.59 8.04 4.00
N GLN A 106 13.58 8.64 4.66
CA GLN A 106 13.46 10.02 5.15
C GLN A 106 13.22 11.01 3.99
N LEU A 107 13.86 10.82 2.84
CA LEU A 107 13.62 11.63 1.63
C LEU A 107 12.21 11.41 1.04
N VAL A 108 11.67 10.18 1.13
CA VAL A 108 10.26 9.89 0.78
C VAL A 108 9.33 10.78 1.61
N LYS A 109 9.53 10.81 2.93
CA LYS A 109 8.71 11.60 3.86
C LYS A 109 8.82 13.09 3.60
N GLU A 110 10.02 13.60 3.32
CA GLU A 110 10.26 15.02 3.03
C GLU A 110 9.57 15.46 1.72
N ALA A 111 9.64 14.62 0.69
CA ALA A 111 8.93 14.86 -0.56
C ALA A 111 7.41 14.82 -0.37
N PHE A 112 6.88 13.89 0.43
CA PHE A 112 5.44 13.86 0.78
C PHE A 112 4.99 15.08 1.57
N ARG A 113 5.77 15.50 2.58
CA ARG A 113 5.49 16.74 3.32
C ARG A 113 5.44 17.95 2.40
N SER A 114 6.38 18.03 1.45
CA SER A 114 6.38 19.10 0.45
C SER A 114 5.14 19.04 -0.47
N ALA A 115 4.67 17.85 -0.84
CA ALA A 115 3.43 17.67 -1.59
C ALA A 115 2.22 18.18 -0.78
N ASP A 116 2.16 17.86 0.51
CA ASP A 116 1.04 18.20 1.39
C ASP A 116 0.95 19.69 1.68
N ASP A 117 2.10 20.32 1.95
CA ASP A 117 2.19 21.77 2.15
C ASP A 117 1.81 22.55 0.87
N THR A 118 1.92 21.90 -0.29
CA THR A 118 1.53 22.45 -1.59
C THR A 118 0.05 22.22 -1.89
N SER A 119 -0.55 21.20 -1.27
CA SER A 119 -1.92 20.77 -1.54
C SER A 119 -2.94 21.73 -0.94
N PRO A 120 -4.06 22.01 -1.64
CA PRO A 120 -5.19 22.71 -1.06
C PRO A 120 -6.04 21.82 -0.13
N ILE A 121 -5.79 20.51 -0.12
CA ILE A 121 -6.50 19.53 0.70
C ILE A 121 -5.83 19.47 2.07
N GLU A 122 -6.64 19.58 3.13
CA GLU A 122 -6.17 19.48 4.50
C GLU A 122 -5.48 18.12 4.72
N THR A 123 -4.27 18.15 5.28
CA THR A 123 -3.54 16.95 5.64
C THR A 123 -3.20 17.00 7.13
N ARG A 124 -3.60 15.96 7.86
CA ARG A 124 -3.24 15.73 9.27
C ARG A 124 -2.31 14.54 9.37
N TYR A 125 -1.50 14.55 10.41
CA TYR A 125 -0.62 13.46 10.76
C TYR A 125 -0.83 13.15 12.22
N ASP A 126 -1.15 11.89 12.50
CA ASP A 126 -1.50 11.41 13.81
C ASP A 126 -0.82 10.06 14.07
N GLU A 127 -0.94 9.57 15.29
CA GLU A 127 -0.28 8.38 15.78
C GLU A 127 -1.30 7.44 16.43
N ILE A 128 -1.14 6.14 16.20
CA ILE A 128 -1.85 5.07 16.91
C ILE A 128 -0.83 4.33 17.75
N HIS A 129 -1.15 4.16 19.03
CA HIS A 129 -0.29 3.46 19.98
C HIS A 129 -0.73 1.99 20.06
N LEU A 130 0.21 1.11 19.72
CA LEU A 130 0.17 -0.31 19.97
C LEU A 130 0.94 -0.61 21.27
N ASP A 131 0.83 -1.84 21.77
CA ASP A 131 1.61 -2.27 22.93
C ASP A 131 3.12 -2.25 22.63
N ASP A 132 3.49 -2.59 21.39
CA ASP A 132 4.88 -2.70 20.92
C ASP A 132 5.44 -1.42 20.28
N GLY A 133 4.64 -0.35 20.16
CA GLY A 133 5.14 0.92 19.61
C GLY A 133 4.10 1.83 18.98
N ILE A 134 4.56 2.75 18.14
CA ILE A 134 3.73 3.76 17.48
C ILE A 134 3.62 3.50 15.98
N CYS A 135 2.39 3.52 15.48
CA CYS A 135 2.09 3.54 14.05
C CYS A 135 1.71 4.94 13.61
N VAL A 136 2.44 5.48 12.61
CA VAL A 136 2.25 6.86 12.14
C VAL A 136 1.30 6.90 10.95
N GLY A 137 0.38 7.85 10.98
CA GLY A 137 -0.66 8.03 10.00
C GLY A 137 -0.61 9.35 9.27
N ARG A 138 -1.26 9.35 8.11
CA ARG A 138 -1.51 10.51 7.27
C ARG A 138 -2.98 10.49 6.85
N ILE A 139 -3.68 11.58 7.13
CA ILE A 139 -5.12 11.71 6.96
C ILE A 139 -5.39 12.91 6.05
N ARG A 140 -6.11 12.67 4.96
CA ARG A 140 -6.42 13.66 3.93
C ARG A 140 -7.91 13.94 3.90
N ILE A 141 -8.28 15.21 4.04
CA ILE A 141 -9.66 15.59 4.31
C ILE A 141 -10.12 16.60 3.23
N PRO A 142 -11.01 16.21 2.30
CA PRO A 142 -11.61 17.14 1.36
C PRO A 142 -12.62 18.05 2.10
N LYS A 143 -13.02 19.16 1.48
CA LYS A 143 -13.90 20.16 2.13
C LYS A 143 -15.27 19.61 2.56
N HIS A 144 -15.83 18.67 1.79
CA HIS A 144 -17.16 18.11 1.99
C HIS A 144 -17.10 16.58 1.88
N PRO A 145 -16.55 15.88 2.88
CA PRO A 145 -16.35 14.45 2.78
C PRO A 145 -17.70 13.72 2.80
N VAL A 146 -17.90 12.79 1.87
CA VAL A 146 -19.12 11.95 1.77
C VAL A 146 -19.00 10.64 2.54
N GLY A 147 -17.77 10.29 2.93
CA GLY A 147 -17.40 9.07 3.65
C GLY A 147 -15.92 9.11 4.01
N CYS A 148 -15.47 8.14 4.79
CA CYS A 148 -14.06 7.93 5.09
C CYS A 148 -13.61 6.57 4.54
N ILE A 149 -12.57 6.56 3.72
CA ILE A 149 -11.92 5.34 3.24
C ILE A 149 -10.61 5.16 4.01
N VAL A 150 -10.51 4.05 4.74
CA VAL A 150 -9.27 3.59 5.34
C VAL A 150 -8.54 2.70 4.33
N ILE A 151 -7.32 3.10 3.95
CA ILE A 151 -6.46 2.29 3.10
C ILE A 151 -5.57 1.43 4.00
N ILE A 152 -5.65 0.11 3.84
CA ILE A 152 -4.74 -0.84 4.49
C ILE A 152 -3.69 -1.26 3.46
N ASN A 153 -2.45 -0.80 3.67
CA ASN A 153 -1.37 -0.97 2.72
C ASN A 153 -0.88 -2.43 2.63
N PRO A 154 -0.33 -2.88 1.49
CA PRO A 154 0.43 -4.13 1.39
C PRO A 154 1.63 -4.15 2.33
N ILE A 155 2.03 -5.33 2.80
CA ILE A 155 3.07 -5.50 3.82
C ILE A 155 4.44 -4.90 3.45
N ASP A 156 4.78 -4.87 2.15
CA ASP A 156 6.04 -4.31 1.65
C ASP A 156 5.88 -2.91 1.04
N SER A 157 4.85 -2.18 1.48
CA SER A 157 4.51 -0.83 1.06
C SER A 157 4.46 0.13 2.26
N SER A 158 4.20 1.41 1.99
CA SER A 158 3.90 2.43 3.00
C SER A 158 2.75 3.31 2.53
N LYS A 159 2.20 4.11 3.45
CA LYS A 159 1.14 5.09 3.16
C LYS A 159 1.50 6.06 2.04
N GLU A 160 2.78 6.32 1.80
CA GLU A 160 3.29 7.16 0.71
C GLU A 160 3.23 6.50 -0.67
N GLU A 161 3.23 5.18 -0.78
CA GLU A 161 3.30 4.53 -2.09
C GLU A 161 1.98 4.60 -2.86
N LEU A 162 0.85 4.49 -2.15
CA LEU A 162 -0.48 4.36 -2.75
C LEU A 162 -1.14 5.73 -3.02
N PHE A 163 -0.37 6.76 -3.36
CA PHE A 163 -0.89 8.12 -3.46
C PHE A 163 -1.92 8.32 -4.57
N LEU A 164 -1.85 7.58 -5.68
CA LEU A 164 -2.88 7.64 -6.73
C LEU A 164 -4.23 7.09 -6.23
N TYR A 165 -4.21 6.16 -5.28
CA TYR A 165 -5.42 5.57 -4.69
C TYR A 165 -6.09 6.61 -3.82
N GLU A 166 -5.30 7.24 -2.96
CA GLU A 166 -5.72 8.38 -2.17
C GLU A 166 -6.26 9.52 -3.05
N GLN A 167 -5.58 9.88 -4.15
CA GLN A 167 -6.03 10.93 -5.05
C GLN A 167 -7.39 10.60 -5.67
N ASP A 168 -7.57 9.40 -6.24
CA ASP A 168 -8.84 8.97 -6.83
C ASP A 168 -10.00 9.03 -5.80
N PHE A 169 -9.74 8.65 -4.55
CA PHE A 169 -10.73 8.71 -3.48
C PHE A 169 -11.02 10.15 -3.01
N LEU A 170 -10.00 11.00 -2.91
CA LEU A 170 -10.17 12.42 -2.56
C LEU A 170 -10.94 13.18 -3.64
N GLU A 171 -10.69 12.91 -4.91
CA GLU A 171 -11.42 13.50 -6.04
C GLU A 171 -12.91 13.10 -6.02
N ALA A 172 -13.22 11.91 -5.52
CA ALA A 172 -14.58 11.45 -5.23
C ALA A 172 -15.16 11.97 -3.90
N ASN A 173 -14.49 12.91 -3.24
CA ASN A 173 -14.84 13.51 -1.95
C ASN A 173 -14.88 12.54 -0.76
N PHE A 174 -14.06 11.48 -0.75
CA PHE A 174 -13.86 10.70 0.47
C PHE A 174 -12.70 11.28 1.29
N ALA A 175 -12.86 11.35 2.62
CA ALA A 175 -11.71 11.47 3.49
C ALA A 175 -10.89 10.17 3.40
N VAL A 176 -9.56 10.29 3.45
CA VAL A 176 -8.66 9.13 3.35
C VAL A 176 -7.81 9.04 4.61
N VAL A 177 -7.83 7.87 5.25
CA VAL A 177 -7.00 7.53 6.41
C VAL A 177 -6.02 6.44 5.99
N SER A 178 -4.71 6.69 6.12
CA SER A 178 -3.68 5.69 5.83
C SER A 178 -2.58 5.75 6.89
N PHE A 179 -2.35 4.63 7.55
CA PHE A 179 -1.31 4.47 8.55
C PHE A 179 -0.33 3.39 8.10
N ASP A 180 0.94 3.53 8.49
CA ASP A 180 1.91 2.44 8.38
C ASP A 180 1.67 1.45 9.52
N GLY A 181 1.28 0.22 9.19
CA GLY A 181 1.10 -0.85 10.16
C GLY A 181 2.42 -1.51 10.58
N PRO A 182 2.35 -2.53 11.45
CA PRO A 182 3.52 -3.33 11.85
C PRO A 182 4.28 -3.89 10.64
N GLY A 183 5.60 -3.67 10.57
CA GLY A 183 6.43 -4.10 9.43
C GLY A 183 6.41 -3.15 8.22
N GLN A 184 5.62 -2.07 8.24
CA GLN A 184 5.52 -1.11 7.15
C GLN A 184 6.20 0.22 7.48
N GLY A 185 6.65 0.91 6.43
CA GLY A 185 7.01 2.33 6.45
C GLY A 185 7.67 2.85 7.73
N ASP A 186 7.10 3.90 8.32
CA ASP A 186 7.59 4.52 9.56
C ASP A 186 7.67 3.53 10.73
N SER A 187 6.66 2.68 10.86
CA SER A 187 6.51 1.73 11.96
C SER A 187 7.65 0.71 11.99
N TYR A 188 8.08 0.20 10.84
CA TYR A 188 9.28 -0.66 10.75
C TYR A 188 10.58 0.14 10.77
N ILE A 189 10.64 1.21 9.96
CA ILE A 189 11.91 1.90 9.67
C ILE A 189 12.38 2.69 10.88
N PHE A 190 11.51 3.38 11.61
CA PHE A 190 11.91 4.23 12.75
C PHE A 190 11.47 3.72 14.12
N HIS A 191 10.43 2.89 14.18
CA HIS A 191 9.92 2.33 15.44
C HIS A 191 10.21 0.83 15.63
N ASP A 192 10.79 0.16 14.63
CA ASP A 192 11.13 -1.28 14.61
C ASP A 192 9.98 -2.21 15.01
N ILE A 193 8.74 -1.82 14.73
CA ILE A 193 7.56 -2.64 14.98
C ILE A 193 7.53 -3.78 13.98
N LYS A 194 7.62 -5.01 14.50
CA LYS A 194 7.58 -6.23 13.69
C LYS A 194 6.15 -6.64 13.35
N ALA A 195 5.99 -7.19 12.16
CA ALA A 195 4.74 -7.78 11.70
C ALA A 195 4.51 -9.12 12.40
N THR A 196 3.59 -9.15 13.34
CA THR A 196 3.03 -10.37 13.94
C THR A 196 1.51 -10.33 13.78
N GLU A 197 0.83 -11.48 13.82
CA GLU A 197 -0.63 -11.50 13.77
C GLU A 197 -1.25 -10.63 14.88
N THR A 198 -0.72 -10.72 16.11
CA THR A 198 -1.18 -9.92 17.25
C THR A 198 -1.06 -8.42 17.00
N ASN A 199 0.09 -7.95 16.53
CA ASN A 199 0.30 -6.53 16.28
C ASN A 199 -0.59 -6.03 15.15
N TRP A 200 -0.78 -6.84 14.10
CA TRP A 200 -1.66 -6.47 13.00
C TRP A 200 -3.13 -6.43 13.39
N ARG A 201 -3.59 -7.38 14.21
CA ARG A 201 -4.94 -7.38 14.77
C ARG A 201 -5.19 -6.12 15.58
N GLN A 202 -4.30 -5.82 16.53
CA GLN A 202 -4.37 -4.61 17.34
C GLN A 202 -4.35 -3.35 16.47
N PHE A 203 -3.46 -3.29 15.47
CA PHE A 203 -3.37 -2.17 14.56
C PHE A 203 -4.69 -1.91 13.80
N VAL A 204 -5.29 -2.93 13.20
CA VAL A 204 -6.54 -2.76 12.44
C VAL A 204 -7.69 -2.36 13.35
N ASP A 205 -7.81 -2.97 14.53
CA ASP A 205 -8.84 -2.62 15.52
C ASP A 205 -8.72 -1.13 15.93
N ARG A 206 -7.49 -0.67 16.24
CA ARG A 206 -7.22 0.72 16.61
C ARG A 206 -7.37 1.69 15.43
N LEU A 207 -7.07 1.27 14.21
CA LEU A 207 -7.22 2.09 13.02
C LEU A 207 -8.70 2.37 12.71
N ILE A 208 -9.56 1.36 12.88
CA ILE A 208 -11.02 1.52 12.75
C ILE A 208 -11.56 2.40 13.89
N GLU A 209 -11.09 2.21 15.13
CA GLU A 209 -11.41 3.10 16.26
C GLU A 209 -11.05 4.56 15.98
N TYR A 210 -9.84 4.79 15.50
CA TYR A 210 -9.37 6.12 15.13
C TYR A 210 -10.26 6.72 14.04
N ALA A 211 -10.53 5.99 12.95
CA ALA A 211 -11.36 6.50 11.85
C ALA A 211 -12.78 6.83 12.30
N ALA A 212 -13.39 6.00 13.14
CA ALA A 212 -14.72 6.26 13.72
C ALA A 212 -14.74 7.48 14.64
N SER A 213 -13.68 7.70 15.41
CA SER A 213 -13.54 8.86 16.30
C SER A 213 -13.30 10.16 15.51
N ALA A 214 -12.47 10.10 14.46
CA ALA A 214 -12.15 11.24 13.62
C ALA A 214 -13.31 11.66 12.71
N PHE A 215 -14.16 10.70 12.30
CA PHE A 215 -15.26 10.91 11.36
C PHE A 215 -16.60 10.30 11.85
N PRO A 216 -17.11 10.70 13.03
CA PRO A 216 -18.22 10.01 13.71
C PRO A 216 -19.57 10.11 12.99
N SER A 217 -19.70 11.00 12.00
CA SER A 217 -20.91 11.19 11.21
C SER A 217 -20.80 10.70 9.77
N LEU A 218 -19.67 10.09 9.39
CA LEU A 218 -19.45 9.58 8.05
C LEU A 218 -19.51 8.05 8.03
N PRO A 219 -20.01 7.43 6.95
CA PRO A 219 -19.82 6.00 6.75
C PRO A 219 -18.32 5.70 6.57
N LEU A 220 -17.88 4.56 7.13
CA LEU A 220 -16.50 4.10 7.05
C LEU A 220 -16.38 2.94 6.05
N PHE A 221 -15.33 3.00 5.26
CA PHE A 221 -15.03 2.03 4.22
C PHE A 221 -13.58 1.57 4.32
N LEU A 222 -13.31 0.34 3.87
CA LEU A 222 -11.96 -0.22 3.84
C LEU A 222 -11.55 -0.56 2.41
N PHE A 223 -10.34 -0.19 2.01
CA PHE A 223 -9.73 -0.60 0.75
C PHE A 223 -8.33 -1.18 0.98
N GLY A 224 -8.01 -2.28 0.30
CA GLY A 224 -6.71 -2.91 0.44
C GLY A 224 -6.39 -3.85 -0.71
N THR A 225 -5.10 -4.10 -0.92
CA THR A 225 -4.58 -5.04 -1.92
C THR A 225 -3.62 -6.03 -1.27
N SER A 226 -3.52 -7.25 -1.80
CA SER A 226 -2.62 -8.31 -1.29
C SER A 226 -2.79 -8.57 0.22
N PHE A 227 -1.70 -8.52 0.98
CA PHE A 227 -1.70 -8.58 2.46
C PHE A 227 -2.66 -7.57 3.10
N GLY A 228 -2.72 -6.34 2.57
CA GLY A 228 -3.66 -5.32 3.06
C GLY A 228 -5.11 -5.73 2.85
N ALA A 229 -5.41 -6.40 1.73
CA ALA A 229 -6.74 -6.95 1.46
C ALA A 229 -7.16 -8.05 2.46
N SER A 230 -6.21 -8.83 2.98
CA SER A 230 -6.49 -9.82 4.05
C SER A 230 -6.99 -9.13 5.31
N TRP A 231 -6.32 -8.05 5.70
CA TRP A 231 -6.68 -7.26 6.87
C TRP A 231 -7.92 -6.37 6.63
N VAL A 232 -8.24 -6.05 5.38
CA VAL A 232 -9.55 -5.49 5.02
C VAL A 232 -10.68 -6.49 5.26
N VAL A 233 -10.51 -7.76 4.88
CA VAL A 233 -11.50 -8.81 5.16
C VAL A 233 -11.66 -8.97 6.67
N TYR A 234 -10.57 -8.99 7.44
CA TYR A 234 -10.64 -8.96 8.91
C TYR A 234 -11.43 -7.75 9.43
N GLY A 235 -11.03 -6.53 9.03
CA GLY A 235 -11.68 -5.29 9.47
C GLY A 235 -13.15 -5.15 9.05
N SER A 236 -13.56 -5.80 7.96
CA SER A 236 -14.96 -5.85 7.53
C SER A 236 -15.89 -6.57 8.52
N CYS A 237 -15.35 -7.29 9.51
CA CYS A 237 -16.11 -7.91 10.58
C CYS A 237 -16.52 -6.93 11.70
N ASP A 238 -16.04 -5.69 11.66
CA ASP A 238 -16.36 -4.65 12.63
C ASP A 238 -17.67 -3.92 12.26
N ASP A 239 -18.57 -3.74 13.24
CA ASP A 239 -19.91 -3.15 13.03
C ASP A 239 -19.86 -1.66 12.60
N ARG A 240 -18.71 -1.00 12.73
CA ARG A 240 -18.51 0.40 12.30
C ARG A 240 -18.21 0.51 10.80
N ILE A 241 -17.82 -0.58 10.15
CA ILE A 241 -17.48 -0.60 8.72
C ILE A 241 -18.72 -0.89 7.90
N SER A 242 -19.04 -0.02 6.95
CA SER A 242 -20.22 -0.18 6.09
C SER A 242 -19.95 -1.12 4.90
N LYS A 243 -18.87 -0.89 4.17
CA LYS A 243 -18.49 -1.66 2.98
C LYS A 243 -16.98 -1.77 2.85
N SER A 244 -16.52 -2.83 2.20
CA SER A 244 -15.08 -3.03 1.99
C SER A 244 -14.77 -3.50 0.57
N VAL A 245 -13.58 -3.17 0.08
CA VAL A 245 -13.02 -3.64 -1.19
C VAL A 245 -11.68 -4.31 -0.93
N ALA A 246 -11.58 -5.58 -1.31
CA ALA A 246 -10.40 -6.41 -1.11
C ALA A 246 -9.90 -6.91 -2.47
N VAL A 247 -8.66 -6.58 -2.83
CA VAL A 247 -8.05 -7.01 -4.10
C VAL A 247 -6.99 -8.06 -3.84
N SER A 248 -7.26 -9.30 -4.27
CA SER A 248 -6.38 -10.46 -4.12
C SER A 248 -5.90 -10.67 -2.67
N PRO A 249 -6.82 -10.84 -1.69
CA PRO A 249 -6.43 -11.08 -0.30
C PRO A 249 -5.48 -12.27 -0.20
N ALA A 250 -4.34 -12.03 0.45
CA ALA A 250 -3.36 -13.07 0.73
C ALA A 250 -3.85 -13.99 1.86
N PHE A 251 -3.46 -15.25 1.78
CA PHE A 251 -3.70 -16.25 2.82
C PHE A 251 -2.38 -16.49 3.56
N ASP A 252 -2.31 -17.56 4.35
CA ASP A 252 -1.08 -18.00 4.99
C ASP A 252 0.08 -18.16 3.99
N ARG A 253 1.29 -17.79 4.44
CA ARG A 253 2.52 -17.85 3.65
C ARG A 253 2.81 -19.26 3.15
N GLY A 254 2.53 -20.28 3.95
CA GLY A 254 2.70 -21.69 3.56
C GLY A 254 1.83 -22.12 2.38
N GLN A 255 0.80 -21.35 2.04
CA GLN A 255 -0.11 -21.62 0.93
C GLN A 255 0.21 -20.82 -0.33
N MET A 256 1.15 -19.88 -0.25
CA MET A 256 1.51 -18.96 -1.33
C MET A 256 2.80 -19.36 -2.06
N SER A 257 2.85 -19.10 -3.36
CA SER A 257 4.09 -19.20 -4.15
C SER A 257 4.74 -17.83 -4.31
N MET A 258 5.61 -17.46 -3.36
CA MET A 258 6.27 -16.16 -3.29
C MET A 258 7.63 -16.15 -4.01
N PRO A 259 8.00 -15.08 -4.72
CA PRO A 259 9.36 -14.90 -5.22
C PRO A 259 10.38 -14.87 -4.07
N ASP A 260 11.56 -15.47 -4.27
CA ASP A 260 12.61 -15.56 -3.24
C ASP A 260 12.99 -14.21 -2.62
N TYR A 261 13.07 -13.16 -3.44
CA TYR A 261 13.42 -11.83 -2.95
C TYR A 261 12.37 -11.26 -1.99
N PHE A 262 11.11 -11.66 -2.15
CA PHE A 262 10.02 -11.25 -1.29
C PHE A 262 10.06 -12.00 0.04
N ASN A 263 10.39 -13.29 0.02
CA ASN A 263 10.55 -14.09 1.24
C ASN A 263 11.58 -13.47 2.20
N VAL A 264 12.75 -13.06 1.69
CA VAL A 264 13.78 -12.40 2.53
C VAL A 264 13.27 -11.09 3.13
N ARG A 265 12.48 -10.32 2.38
CA ARG A 265 11.86 -9.09 2.92
C ARG A 265 10.88 -9.41 4.04
N MET A 266 10.03 -10.42 3.87
CA MET A 266 9.12 -10.88 4.92
C MET A 266 9.89 -11.29 6.17
N ASP A 267 10.98 -12.04 6.02
CA ASP A 267 11.82 -12.47 7.14
C ASP A 267 12.46 -11.27 7.88
N CYS A 268 12.74 -10.16 7.20
CA CYS A 268 13.31 -8.96 7.83
C CYS A 268 12.31 -8.14 8.66
N ILE A 269 11.01 -8.25 8.37
CA ILE A 269 9.95 -7.45 9.00
C ILE A 269 9.09 -8.27 9.96
N HIS A 270 9.07 -9.60 9.80
CA HIS A 270 8.31 -10.53 10.64
C HIS A 270 8.89 -10.59 12.06
N GLY A 271 8.00 -10.72 13.04
CA GLY A 271 8.37 -10.91 14.45
C GLY A 271 8.35 -12.38 14.83
N GLU A 272 8.64 -12.70 16.09
CA GLU A 272 8.48 -14.09 16.56
C GLU A 272 7.01 -14.52 16.55
N GLY A 273 6.73 -15.74 16.08
CA GLY A 273 5.38 -16.31 16.07
C GLY A 273 4.89 -16.75 14.69
N PRO A 274 3.57 -16.99 14.52
CA PRO A 274 3.00 -17.34 13.22
C PRO A 274 3.11 -16.18 12.22
N ASP A 275 2.93 -16.49 10.93
CA ASP A 275 2.88 -15.46 9.89
C ASP A 275 1.77 -14.44 10.16
N PRO A 276 1.94 -13.17 9.76
CA PRO A 276 1.08 -12.06 10.20
C PRO A 276 -0.23 -11.96 9.40
N PHE A 277 -0.91 -13.08 9.15
CA PHE A 277 -2.17 -13.14 8.41
C PHE A 277 -3.35 -13.40 9.35
N PRO A 278 -4.54 -12.82 9.07
CA PRO A 278 -5.73 -13.20 9.80
C PRO A 278 -6.17 -14.62 9.41
N ASN A 279 -6.60 -15.41 10.39
CA ASN A 279 -7.20 -16.71 10.12
C ASN A 279 -8.64 -16.55 9.62
N PHE A 280 -8.84 -16.62 8.30
CA PHE A 280 -10.15 -16.47 7.68
C PHE A 280 -11.21 -17.48 8.18
N ALA A 281 -10.81 -18.69 8.56
CA ALA A 281 -11.75 -19.70 9.04
C ALA A 281 -12.38 -19.36 10.40
N GLU A 282 -11.77 -18.44 11.14
CA GLU A 282 -12.22 -18.02 12.48
C GLU A 282 -12.95 -16.66 12.47
N LEU A 283 -13.10 -16.03 11.30
CA LEU A 283 -13.74 -14.73 11.21
C LEU A 283 -15.26 -14.83 11.31
N ASN A 284 -15.84 -13.86 12.01
CA ASN A 284 -17.27 -13.65 12.04
C ASN A 284 -17.65 -12.60 10.97
N TYR A 285 -17.92 -13.07 9.75
CA TYR A 285 -18.23 -12.20 8.61
C TYR A 285 -19.55 -11.43 8.80
N LYS A 286 -19.47 -10.10 8.86
CA LYS A 286 -20.63 -9.23 9.14
C LYS A 286 -21.03 -8.33 7.97
N ASN A 287 -20.07 -7.59 7.40
CA ASN A 287 -20.35 -6.56 6.39
C ASN A 287 -19.94 -7.02 4.99
N PRO A 288 -20.58 -6.50 3.93
CA PRO A 288 -20.33 -6.94 2.57
C PRO A 288 -18.95 -6.48 2.07
N VAL A 289 -18.27 -7.41 1.38
CA VAL A 289 -16.97 -7.19 0.73
C VAL A 289 -17.13 -7.33 -0.78
N PHE A 290 -16.58 -6.38 -1.53
CA PHE A 290 -16.39 -6.49 -2.97
C PHE A 290 -14.98 -7.02 -3.25
N LEU A 291 -14.92 -8.28 -3.68
CA LEU A 291 -13.70 -9.03 -3.92
C LEU A 291 -13.22 -8.88 -5.38
N PHE A 292 -11.94 -8.64 -5.57
CA PHE A 292 -11.32 -8.64 -6.89
C PHE A 292 -10.17 -9.64 -6.93
N HIS A 293 -10.05 -10.41 -8.01
CA HIS A 293 -8.98 -11.40 -8.17
C HIS A 293 -8.50 -11.51 -9.62
N GLY A 294 -7.23 -11.90 -9.80
CA GLY A 294 -6.64 -12.12 -11.11
C GLY A 294 -6.63 -13.60 -11.46
N GLY A 295 -7.15 -13.95 -12.64
CA GLY A 295 -7.24 -15.34 -13.14
C GLY A 295 -5.88 -16.01 -13.39
N LYS A 296 -4.78 -15.25 -13.34
CA LYS A 296 -3.40 -15.74 -13.45
C LYS A 296 -2.61 -15.51 -12.17
N ASP A 297 -3.27 -15.20 -11.05
CA ASP A 297 -2.61 -15.08 -9.75
C ASP A 297 -1.87 -16.39 -9.42
N GLN A 298 -0.55 -16.29 -9.29
CA GLN A 298 0.33 -17.41 -8.93
C GLN A 298 0.61 -17.44 -7.43
N MET A 299 0.33 -16.33 -6.71
CA MET A 299 0.58 -16.22 -5.28
C MET A 299 -0.59 -16.78 -4.48
N VAL A 300 -1.83 -16.46 -4.86
CA VAL A 300 -3.04 -16.92 -4.16
C VAL A 300 -3.81 -17.90 -5.04
N LYS A 301 -4.23 -19.03 -4.49
CA LYS A 301 -4.98 -20.04 -5.25
C LYS A 301 -6.41 -19.57 -5.48
N HIS A 302 -6.92 -19.88 -6.66
CA HIS A 302 -8.31 -19.56 -7.02
C HIS A 302 -9.29 -20.23 -6.05
N SER A 303 -9.06 -21.49 -5.69
CA SER A 303 -9.90 -22.23 -4.74
C SER A 303 -10.09 -21.50 -3.41
N ASP A 304 -9.05 -20.82 -2.94
CA ASP A 304 -9.05 -20.13 -1.65
C ASP A 304 -9.87 -18.84 -1.74
N ILE A 305 -9.79 -18.13 -2.87
CA ILE A 305 -10.60 -16.94 -3.17
C ILE A 305 -12.09 -17.29 -3.30
N TYR A 306 -12.44 -18.36 -4.04
CA TYR A 306 -13.82 -18.81 -4.17
C TYR A 306 -14.37 -19.28 -2.81
N TRP A 307 -13.58 -20.02 -2.03
CA TRP A 307 -13.96 -20.41 -0.67
C TRP A 307 -14.22 -19.18 0.21
N LEU A 308 -13.34 -18.18 0.20
CA LEU A 308 -13.54 -16.94 0.95
C LEU A 308 -14.80 -16.22 0.49
N TYR A 309 -15.02 -16.11 -0.82
CA TYR A 309 -16.24 -15.50 -1.37
C TYR A 309 -17.50 -16.19 -0.87
N ASP A 310 -17.52 -17.53 -0.82
CA ASP A 310 -18.68 -18.29 -0.31
C ASP A 310 -18.97 -17.98 1.17
N MET A 311 -17.95 -17.71 1.97
CA MET A 311 -18.07 -17.37 3.40
C MET A 311 -18.54 -15.93 3.67
N LEU A 312 -18.32 -14.99 2.75
CA LEU A 312 -18.72 -13.59 2.91
C LEU A 312 -20.26 -13.44 3.06
N PRO A 313 -20.76 -12.36 3.71
CA PRO A 313 -22.19 -12.20 3.98
C PRO A 313 -22.96 -11.73 2.74
N SER A 314 -24.29 -11.62 2.85
CA SER A 314 -25.15 -11.09 1.78
C SER A 314 -24.71 -9.69 1.34
N GLY A 315 -24.89 -9.37 0.05
CA GLY A 315 -24.42 -8.12 -0.54
C GLY A 315 -22.99 -8.19 -1.07
N LYS A 316 -22.25 -9.27 -0.82
CA LYS A 316 -20.93 -9.52 -1.43
C LYS A 316 -20.96 -9.49 -2.96
N GLN A 317 -19.90 -8.97 -3.55
CA GLN A 317 -19.67 -9.00 -5.00
C GLN A 317 -18.29 -9.53 -5.30
N MET A 318 -18.09 -10.12 -6.48
CA MET A 318 -16.77 -10.53 -6.95
C MET A 318 -16.60 -10.24 -8.44
N ILE A 319 -15.43 -9.71 -8.80
CA ILE A 319 -14.96 -9.65 -10.18
C ILE A 319 -13.62 -10.37 -10.28
N GLU A 320 -13.58 -11.41 -11.11
CA GLU A 320 -12.33 -12.04 -11.53
C GLU A 320 -11.91 -11.46 -12.89
N TYR A 321 -10.67 -11.03 -13.01
CA TYR A 321 -10.07 -10.59 -14.27
C TYR A 321 -9.20 -11.72 -14.84
N PRO A 322 -9.62 -12.43 -15.90
CA PRO A 322 -8.99 -13.68 -16.33
C PRO A 322 -7.50 -13.58 -16.70
N ASP A 323 -7.07 -12.40 -17.17
CA ASP A 323 -5.71 -12.17 -17.64
C ASP A 323 -4.79 -11.49 -16.62
N GLU A 324 -5.33 -11.08 -15.47
CA GLU A 324 -4.57 -10.39 -14.44
C GLU A 324 -3.80 -11.35 -13.55
N MET A 325 -2.63 -10.91 -13.10
CA MET A 325 -1.84 -11.58 -12.06
C MET A 325 -2.27 -11.08 -10.66
N HIS A 326 -1.50 -11.43 -9.63
CA HIS A 326 -1.71 -10.95 -8.26
C HIS A 326 -1.89 -9.42 -8.20
N CYS A 327 -2.85 -8.97 -7.40
CA CYS A 327 -3.29 -7.56 -7.24
C CYS A 327 -4.00 -6.91 -8.43
N CYS A 328 -4.12 -7.58 -9.57
CA CYS A 328 -4.77 -7.01 -10.76
C CYS A 328 -4.17 -5.66 -11.19
N ASN A 329 -2.83 -5.54 -11.20
CA ASN A 329 -2.14 -4.26 -11.39
C ASN A 329 -2.60 -3.47 -12.62
N TYR A 330 -2.89 -4.11 -13.77
CA TYR A 330 -3.34 -3.36 -14.96
C TYR A 330 -4.81 -2.94 -14.90
N LYS A 331 -5.56 -3.45 -13.91
CA LYS A 331 -6.96 -3.12 -13.64
C LYS A 331 -7.16 -2.27 -12.41
N LEU A 332 -6.14 -1.97 -11.62
CA LEU A 332 -6.30 -1.23 -10.36
C LEU A 332 -6.95 0.16 -10.55
N GLY A 333 -6.67 0.88 -11.63
CA GLY A 333 -7.37 2.14 -11.93
C GLY A 333 -8.87 1.96 -12.21
N GLU A 334 -9.27 0.84 -12.82
CA GLU A 334 -10.68 0.47 -13.02
C GLU A 334 -11.32 0.04 -11.69
N ILE A 335 -10.61 -0.79 -10.92
CA ILE A 335 -11.04 -1.29 -9.62
C ILE A 335 -11.32 -0.13 -8.65
N ARG A 336 -10.48 0.92 -8.62
CA ARG A 336 -10.73 2.09 -7.77
C ARG A 336 -11.99 2.86 -8.17
N LYS A 337 -12.30 2.95 -9.46
CA LYS A 337 -13.56 3.54 -9.94
C LYS A 337 -14.77 2.69 -9.51
N LEU A 338 -14.65 1.36 -9.61
CA LEU A 338 -15.68 0.43 -9.14
C LEU A 338 -15.84 0.48 -7.61
N ALA A 339 -14.75 0.64 -6.86
CA ALA A 339 -14.78 0.84 -5.41
C ALA A 339 -15.56 2.12 -5.04
N ILE A 340 -15.28 3.24 -5.71
CA ILE A 340 -16.02 4.50 -5.51
C ILE A 340 -17.52 4.32 -5.79
N GLN A 341 -17.89 3.61 -6.86
CA GLN A 341 -19.30 3.32 -7.17
C GLN A 341 -19.93 2.44 -6.10
N TRP A 342 -19.21 1.42 -5.65
CA TRP A 342 -19.65 0.48 -4.60
C TRP A 342 -19.92 1.19 -3.27
N TYR A 343 -19.04 2.09 -2.84
CA TYR A 343 -19.22 2.86 -1.60
C TYR A 343 -20.37 3.86 -1.67
N ASN A 344 -20.66 4.41 -2.86
CA ASN A 344 -21.77 5.33 -3.07
C ASN A 344 -23.12 4.64 -3.31
N ALA A 345 -23.12 3.35 -3.60
CA ALA A 345 -24.36 2.59 -3.79
C ALA A 345 -25.12 2.53 -2.46
N LYS A 346 -26.41 2.88 -2.51
CA LYS A 346 -27.32 2.67 -1.37
C LYS A 346 -27.57 1.16 -1.20
N ASP A 347 -27.69 0.73 0.04
CA ASP A 347 -28.05 -0.65 0.39
C ASP A 347 -29.47 -1.02 -0.03
#